data_AF-A0AAX1K387-F1
#
_entry.id   AF-A0AAX1K387-F1
#
_cell.length_a   1.000
_cell.length_b   1.000
_cell.length_c   1.000
_cell.angle_alpha   90.00
_cell.angle_beta   90.00
_cell.angle_gamma   90.00
#
_symmetry.space_group_name_H-M   'P 1'
#
loop_
_entity.id
_entity.type
_entity.pdbx_description
1 polymer ?
#
loop_
_entity_poly.entity_id
_entity_poly.type
_entity_poly.pdbx_seq_one_letter_code
_entity_poly.pdbx_strand_id
1 'polypeptide(L)' 'MEKAKILLENSQKKLFALAQQFSNEDLFAKGIFDWVGETTLGAYFVSTTSSHYDWVIKKLKAHQRKCQHN' A
#
# COMPACT_ATOMS: atom_id res chain seq x y z
N MET A 1 19.80 -3.95 -4.31
CA MET A 1 18.82 -3.07 -3.63
C MET A 1 18.20 -2.04 -4.56
N GLU A 2 18.95 -1.44 -5.49
CA GLU A 2 18.45 -0.36 -6.36
C GLU A 2 17.22 -0.71 -7.20
N LYS A 3 17.22 -1.88 -7.86
CA LYS A 3 16.08 -2.36 -8.65
C LYS A 3 14.78 -2.47 -7.84
N ALA A 4 14.87 -2.92 -6.59
CA ALA A 4 13.70 -3.07 -5.72
C ALA A 4 13.09 -1.72 -5.33
N LYS A 5 13.93 -0.70 -5.09
CA LYS A 5 13.47 0.68 -4.80
C LYS A 5 12.77 1.29 -6.01
N ILE A 6 13.35 1.17 -7.20
CA ILE A 6 12.76 1.67 -8.45
C ILE A 6 11.41 1.00 -8.72
N LEU A 7 11.31 -0.32 -8.55
CA LEU A 7 10.04 -1.04 -8.72
C LEU A 7 8.99 -0.58 -7.71
N LEU A 8 9.38 -0.38 -6.45
CA LEU A 8 8.50 0.14 -5.41
C LEU A 8 7.97 1.53 -5.78
N GLU A 9 8.86 2.49 -6.08
CA GLU A 9 8.47 3.84 -6.46
C GLU A 9 7.54 3.87 -7.68
N ASN A 10 7.84 3.07 -8.70
CA ASN A 10 7.00 2.96 -9.90
C ASN A 10 5.62 2.38 -9.58
N SER A 11 5.57 1.32 -8.76
CA SER A 11 4.30 0.72 -8.34
C SER A 11 3.45 1.69 -7.52
N GLN A 12 4.09 2.44 -6.63
CA GLN A 12 3.44 3.44 -5.79
C GLN A 12 2.90 4.61 -6.62
N LYS A 13 3.67 5.10 -7.61
CA LYS A 13 3.20 6.13 -8.56
C LYS A 13 1.99 5.67 -9.35
N LYS A 14 2.01 4.43 -9.87
CA LYS A 14 0.87 3.84 -10.59
C LYS A 14 -0.36 3.72 -9.70
N LEU A 15 -0.18 3.30 -8.45
CA LEU A 15 -1.26 3.18 -7.48
C LEU A 15 -1.89 4.54 -7.18
N PHE A 16 -1.10 5.59 -6.95
CA PHE A 16 -1.64 6.94 -6.73
C PHE A 16 -2.33 7.51 -7.98
N ALA A 17 -1.75 7.32 -9.17
CA ALA A 17 -2.38 7.74 -10.42
C ALA A 17 -3.71 7.01 -10.69
N LEU A 18 -3.82 5.74 -10.25
CA LEU A 18 -5.06 4.99 -10.29
C LEU A 18 -6.07 5.51 -9.26
N ALA A 19 -5.63 5.76 -8.02
CA ALA A 19 -6.48 6.28 -6.95
C ALA A 19 -7.09 7.65 -7.31
N GLN A 20 -6.35 8.50 -8.02
CA GLN A 20 -6.81 9.82 -8.49
C GLN A 20 -7.88 9.76 -9.58
N GLN A 21 -8.08 8.62 -10.25
CA GLN A 21 -9.12 8.47 -11.27
C GLN A 21 -10.50 8.17 -10.66
N PHE A 22 -10.56 7.79 -9.38
CA PHE A 22 -11.80 7.46 -8.70
C PHE A 22 -12.39 8.69 -8.02
N SER A 23 -13.72 8.81 -8.08
CA SER A 23 -14.46 9.82 -7.33
C SER A 23 -14.53 9.47 -5.84
N ASN A 24 -14.95 10.43 -5.00
CA ASN A 24 -15.22 10.14 -3.59
C ASN A 24 -16.30 9.04 -3.43
N GLU A 25 -17.30 9.01 -4.31
CA GLU A 25 -18.33 7.98 -4.28
C GLU A 25 -17.72 6.60 -4.59
N ASP A 26 -16.87 6.50 -5.61
CA ASP A 26 -16.17 5.24 -5.94
C ASP A 26 -15.25 4.75 -4.81
N LEU A 27 -14.61 5.69 -4.10
CA LEU A 27 -13.66 5.37 -3.04
C LEU A 27 -14.34 5.00 -1.71
N PHE A 28 -15.51 5.56 -1.41
CA PHE A 28 -16.12 5.48 -0.09
C PHE A 28 -17.52 4.83 -0.06
N ALA A 29 -18.17 4.64 -1.20
CA ALA A 29 -19.42 3.86 -1.26
C ALA A 29 -19.13 2.35 -1.23
N LYS A 30 -20.06 1.60 -0.66
CA LYS A 30 -20.00 0.13 -0.60
C LYS A 30 -20.72 -0.45 -1.82
N GLY A 31 -20.25 -1.61 -2.29
CA GLY A 31 -20.91 -2.33 -3.38
C GLY A 31 -20.75 -1.70 -4.78
N ILE A 32 -19.84 -0.73 -4.95
CA ILE A 32 -19.47 -0.21 -6.27
C ILE A 32 -18.63 -1.24 -7.04
N PHE A 33 -17.78 -1.98 -6.32
CA PHE A 33 -16.86 -2.97 -6.88
C PHE A 33 -17.07 -4.33 -6.22
N ASP A 34 -17.62 -5.29 -6.96
CA ASP A 34 -17.95 -6.64 -6.45
C ASP A 34 -16.74 -7.35 -5.83
N TRP A 35 -15.53 -7.11 -6.35
CA TRP A 35 -14.31 -7.75 -5.87
C TRP A 35 -13.81 -7.20 -4.52
N VAL A 36 -14.30 -6.03 -4.08
CA VAL A 36 -13.93 -5.40 -2.80
C VAL A 36 -14.81 -5.89 -1.64
N GLY A 37 -15.84 -6.70 -1.95
CA GLY A 37 -16.75 -7.31 -0.98
C GLY A 37 -17.54 -6.27 -0.20
N GLU A 38 -17.62 -6.43 1.13
CA GLU A 38 -18.34 -5.52 2.02
C GLU A 38 -17.56 -4.23 2.38
N THR A 39 -16.31 -4.14 1.92
CA THR A 39 -15.43 -3.00 2.20
C THR A 39 -15.52 -1.94 1.09
N THR A 40 -14.88 -0.79 1.31
CA THR A 40 -14.80 0.27 0.29
C THR A 40 -13.46 0.19 -0.43
N LEU A 41 -13.41 0.67 -1.67
CA LEU A 41 -12.17 0.69 -2.44
C LEU A 41 -11.06 1.49 -1.71
N GLY A 42 -11.43 2.58 -1.04
CA GLY A 42 -10.52 3.36 -0.19
C GLY A 42 -9.92 2.55 0.97
N ALA A 43 -10.70 1.70 1.63
CA ALA A 43 -10.20 0.84 2.71
C ALA A 43 -9.18 -0.18 2.18
N TYR A 44 -9.39 -0.71 0.97
CA TYR A 44 -8.45 -1.60 0.31
C TYR A 44 -7.12 -0.88 -0.01
N PHE A 45 -7.18 0.36 -0.52
CA PHE A 45 -5.99 1.18 -0.75
C PHE A 45 -5.20 1.43 0.54
N VAL A 46 -5.86 1.78 1.64
CA VAL A 46 -5.20 2.01 2.94
C VAL A 46 -4.55 0.74 3.49
N SER A 47 -5.21 -0.42 3.36
CA SER A 47 -4.67 -1.70 3.80
C SER A 47 -3.41 -2.09 3.02
N THR A 48 -3.43 -1.93 1.70
CA THR A 48 -2.35 -2.36 0.81
C THR A 48 -1.18 -1.38 0.72
N THR A 49 -1.33 -0.14 1.21
CA THR A 49 -0.28 0.88 1.18
C THR A 49 0.21 1.24 2.57
N SER A 50 -0.35 2.27 3.20
CA SER A 50 0.14 2.87 4.45
C SER A 50 0.31 1.85 5.56
N SER A 51 -0.70 1.01 5.78
CA SER A 51 -0.67 0.00 6.84
C SER A 51 0.41 -1.06 6.61
N HIS A 52 0.61 -1.44 5.34
CA HIS A 52 1.64 -2.41 4.97
C HIS A 52 3.05 -1.83 5.13
N TYR A 53 3.26 -0.57 4.73
CA TYR A 53 4.55 0.11 4.87
C TYR A 53 4.99 0.24 6.33
N ASP A 54 4.07 0.56 7.24
CA ASP A 54 4.39 0.66 8.67
C ASP A 54 4.92 -0.66 9.23
N TRP A 55 4.32 -1.78 8.84
CA TRP A 55 4.76 -3.11 9.24
C TRP A 55 6.12 -3.46 8.64
N VAL A 56 6.33 -3.19 7.33
CA VAL A 56 7.61 -3.45 6.65
C VAL A 56 8.75 -2.64 7.28
N ILE A 57 8.54 -1.36 7.58
CA ILE A 57 9.55 -0.51 8.23
C ILE A 57 9.92 -1.07 9.60
N LYS A 58 8.94 -1.53 10.41
CA LYS A 58 9.21 -2.20 11.68
C LYS A 58 10.06 -3.46 11.51
N LYS A 59 9.76 -4.29 10.51
CA LYS A 59 10.52 -5.52 10.21
C LYS A 59 11.95 -5.20 9.76
N LEU A 60 12.14 -4.22 8.87
CA LEU A 60 13.47 -3.79 8.41
C LEU A 60 14.32 -3.27 9.56
N LYS A 61 13.76 -2.41 10.43
CA LYS A 61 14.45 -1.91 11.63
C LYS A 61 14.82 -3.03 12.60
N ALA A 62 13.97 -4.05 12.75
CA ALA A 62 14.27 -5.20 13.59
C ALA A 62 15.40 -6.06 12.99
N HIS A 63 15.39 -6.27 11.68
CA HIS A 63 16.45 -7.02 10.98
C HIS A 63 17.80 -6.30 11.04
N GLN A 64 17.83 -4.99 10.77
CA GLN A 64 19.05 -4.18 10.88
C GLN A 64 19.69 -4.29 12.26
N ARG A 65 18.89 -4.19 13.33
CA ARG A 65 19.38 -4.35 14.71
C ARG A 65 19.99 -5.72 14.97
N LYS A 66 19.39 -6.79 14.45
CA LYS A 66 19.91 -8.16 14.58
C LYS A 66 21.25 -8.33 13.84
N CYS A 67 21.35 -7.81 12.62
CA CYS A 67 22.57 -7.93 11.82
C CYS A 67 23.73 -7.04 12.28
N GLN A 68 23.46 -6.00 13.08
CA GLN A 68 24.50 -5.14 13.68
C GLN A 68 25.13 -5.73 14.96
N HIS A 69 24.50 -6.74 15.56
CA HIS A 69 24.99 -7.41 16.79
C HIS A 69 25.65 -8.77 16.49
N ASN A 70 25.85 -9.11 15.21
CA ASN A 70 26.66 -10.23 14.73
C ASN A 70 27.91 -9.67 14.06
#